data_AF-X0XVU9-F1
#
_entry.id   AF-X0XVU9-F1
#
_cell.length_a   1.000
_cell.length_b   1.000
_cell.length_c   1.000
_cell.angle_alpha   90.00
_cell.angle_beta   90.00
_cell.angle_gamma   90.00
#
_symmetry.space_group_name_H-M   'P 1'
#
loop_
_entity.id
_entity.type
_entity.pdbx_description
1 polymer ?
#
loop_
_entity_poly.entity_id
_entity_poly.type
_entity_poly.pdbx_seq_one_letter_code
_entity_poly.pdbx_strand_id
1 'polypeptide(L)' 'MSVERKVLYLKPGAKATAGLIEAVSERGREGDLKSVVVASTKGKTAIKLGEALKGVAEVISVTEFTYSDDVKKSMK' A
#
# COMPACT_ATOMS: atom_id res chain seq x y z
N MET A 1 5.44 -19.74 23.35
CA MET A 1 5.33 -18.27 23.23
C MET A 1 4.05 -17.99 22.46
N SER A 2 3.07 -17.31 23.06
CA SER A 2 1.86 -16.88 22.35
C SER A 2 2.12 -15.53 21.70
N VAL A 3 1.64 -15.35 20.46
CA VAL A 3 1.72 -14.08 19.74
C VAL A 3 0.29 -13.61 19.50
N GLU A 4 -0.07 -12.47 20.06
CA GLU A 4 -1.35 -11.81 19.81
C GLU A 4 -1.21 -10.80 18.68
N ARG A 5 -2.20 -10.73 17.78
CA ARG A 5 -2.20 -9.82 16.63
C ARG A 5 -3.57 -9.15 16.50
N LYS A 6 -3.57 -7.83 16.33
CA LYS A 6 -4.77 -7.03 16.07
C LYS A 6 -5.14 -7.14 14.58
N VAL A 7 -6.40 -7.40 14.28
CA VAL A 7 -6.95 -7.43 12.91
C VAL A 7 -7.99 -6.34 12.77
N LEU A 8 -7.83 -5.47 11.76
CA LEU A 8 -8.79 -4.41 11.44
C LEU A 8 -9.67 -4.85 10.26
N TYR A 9 -10.99 -4.80 10.45
CA TYR A 9 -11.97 -5.03 9.39
C TYR A 9 -12.45 -3.70 8.82
N LEU A 10 -12.35 -3.54 7.50
CA LEU A 10 -12.72 -2.32 6.80
C LEU A 10 -13.83 -2.60 5.79
N LYS A 11 -14.73 -1.63 5.60
CA LYS A 11 -15.66 -1.65 4.47
C LYS A 11 -14.89 -1.37 3.17
N PRO A 12 -15.25 -2.00 2.05
CA PRO A 12 -14.60 -1.73 0.77
C PRO A 12 -14.81 -0.27 0.34
N GLY A 13 -13.82 0.29 -0.34
CA GLY A 13 -13.90 1.61 -0.98
C GLY A 13 -12.90 2.63 -0.44
N ALA A 14 -12.74 3.72 -1.19
CA ALA A 14 -11.70 4.74 -0.95
C ALA A 14 -11.82 5.46 0.41
N LYS A 15 -13.01 5.47 1.03
CA LYS A 15 -13.20 6.09 2.36
C LYS A 15 -12.45 5.33 3.47
N ALA A 16 -12.16 4.05 3.27
CA ALA A 16 -11.48 3.22 4.26
C ALA A 16 -9.94 3.35 4.23
N THR A 17 -9.37 3.96 3.18
CA THR A 17 -7.91 4.04 2.99
C THR A 17 -7.20 4.75 4.14
N ALA A 18 -7.83 5.73 4.80
CA ALA A 18 -7.25 6.41 5.95
C ALA A 18 -7.01 5.45 7.13
N GLY A 19 -8.02 4.66 7.50
CA GLY A 19 -7.89 3.66 8.57
C GLY A 19 -6.92 2.53 8.22
N LEU A 20 -6.80 2.18 6.94
CA LEU A 20 -5.77 1.24 6.47
C LEU A 20 -4.36 1.79 6.71
N ILE A 21 -4.09 3.05 6.32
CA ILE A 21 -2.78 3.68 6.50
C ILE A 21 -2.41 3.75 7.99
N GLU A 22 -3.36 4.12 8.84
CA GLU A 22 -3.16 4.15 10.30
C GLU A 22 -2.80 2.76 10.85
N ALA A 23 -3.56 1.72 10.49
CA ALA A 23 -3.29 0.35 10.93
C ALA A 23 -1.92 -0.17 10.48
N VAL A 24 -1.52 0.13 9.24
CA VAL A 24 -0.19 -0.23 8.73
C VAL A 24 0.92 0.54 9.47
N SER A 25 0.66 1.81 9.83
CA SER A 25 1.61 2.63 10.59
C SER A 25 1.78 2.13 12.02
N GLU A 26 0.69 1.75 12.69
CA GLU A 26 0.73 1.06 13.98
C GLU A 26 1.56 -0.22 13.88
N ARG A 27 1.31 -1.03 12.85
CA ARG A 27 2.06 -2.27 12.63
C ARG A 27 3.54 -2.01 12.38
N GLY A 28 3.89 -1.00 11.58
CA GLY A 28 5.28 -0.63 11.30
C GLY A 28 6.07 -0.27 12.56
N ARG A 29 5.44 0.37 13.55
CA ARG A 29 6.08 0.76 14.81
C ARG A 29 6.51 -0.41 15.69
N GLU A 30 6.04 -1.63 15.43
CA GLU A 30 6.54 -2.83 16.12
C GLU A 30 7.99 -3.17 15.71
N GLY A 31 8.52 -2.57 14.63
CA GLY A 31 9.95 -2.54 14.31
C GLY A 31 10.52 -3.76 13.59
N ASP A 32 9.70 -4.76 13.26
CA ASP A 32 10.11 -5.98 12.56
C ASP A 32 9.81 -5.95 11.04
N LEU A 33 9.39 -4.81 10.50
CA LEU A 33 9.12 -4.63 9.07
C LEU A 33 10.26 -3.90 8.38
N LYS A 34 10.78 -4.48 7.29
CA LYS A 34 11.75 -3.80 6.41
C LYS A 34 11.08 -3.01 5.29
N SER A 35 10.01 -3.56 4.71
CA SER A 35 9.35 -3.00 3.54
C SER A 35 7.84 -3.24 3.57
N VAL A 36 7.08 -2.33 2.95
CA VAL A 36 5.63 -2.40 2.73
C VAL A 36 5.35 -2.27 1.24
N VAL A 37 4.67 -3.26 0.66
CA VAL A 37 4.29 -3.27 -0.75
C VAL A 37 2.84 -2.82 -0.89
N VAL A 38 2.56 -1.88 -1.79
CA VAL A 38 1.20 -1.34 -2.02
C VAL A 38 0.87 -1.29 -3.50
N ALA A 39 -0.32 -1.78 -3.86
CA ALA A 39 -0.90 -1.55 -5.17
C ALA A 39 -1.50 -0.13 -5.24
N SER A 40 -1.01 0.72 -6.15
CA SER A 40 -1.52 2.08 -6.31
C SER A 40 -1.44 2.57 -7.74
N THR A 41 -2.59 2.60 -8.43
CA THR A 41 -2.70 3.00 -9.84
C THR A 41 -2.30 4.44 -10.11
N LYS A 42 -2.68 5.37 -9.21
CA LYS A 42 -2.41 6.81 -9.32
C LYS A 42 -1.39 7.32 -8.30
N GLY A 43 -0.72 6.43 -7.57
CA GLY A 43 0.30 6.75 -6.57
C GLY A 43 -0.17 7.44 -5.27
N LYS A 44 -1.39 7.99 -5.20
CA LYS A 44 -1.88 8.73 -4.02
C LYS A 44 -1.79 7.94 -2.71
N THR A 45 -2.08 6.64 -2.74
CA THR A 45 -2.00 5.78 -1.54
C THR A 45 -0.54 5.51 -1.17
N ALA A 46 0.31 5.28 -2.18
CA ALA A 46 1.74 5.03 -1.97
C ALA A 46 2.44 6.23 -1.33
N ILE A 47 2.14 7.45 -1.78
CA ILE A 47 2.71 8.69 -1.21
C ILE A 47 2.36 8.79 0.28
N LYS A 48 1.08 8.64 0.64
CA LYS A 48 0.64 8.74 2.04
C LYS A 48 1.27 7.66 2.94
N LEU A 49 1.42 6.44 2.43
CA LEU A 49 2.13 5.39 3.16
C LEU A 49 3.62 5.72 3.32
N GLY A 50 4.27 6.24 2.28
CA GLY A 50 5.67 6.65 2.32
C GLY A 50 5.93 7.75 3.35
N GLU A 51 5.01 8.72 3.47
CA GLU A 51 5.07 9.75 4.51
C GLU A 51 4.87 9.16 5.91
N ALA A 52 3.86 8.30 6.09
CA ALA A 52 3.53 7.71 7.39
C ALA A 52 4.57 6.72 7.91
N LEU A 53 5.30 6.05 7.01
CA LEU A 53 6.31 5.03 7.33
C LEU A 53 7.75 5.54 7.17
N LYS A 54 7.95 6.85 7.02
CA LYS A 54 9.27 7.44 6.83
C LYS A 54 10.20 7.07 7.98
N GLY A 55 11.32 6.41 7.65
CA GLY A 55 12.29 5.93 8.65
C GLY A 55 11.86 4.67 9.41
N VAL A 56 10.69 4.11 9.13
CA VAL A 56 10.16 2.88 9.72
C VAL A 56 10.33 1.71 8.75
N ALA A 57 9.83 1.86 7.52
CA ALA A 57 9.90 0.83 6.49
C ALA A 57 9.95 1.45 5.09
N GLU A 58 10.57 0.77 4.14
CA GLU A 58 10.58 1.16 2.73
C GLU A 58 9.22 0.90 2.08
N VAL A 59 8.66 1.87 1.35
CA VAL A 59 7.38 1.70 0.66
C VAL A 59 7.61 1.44 -0.83
N ILE A 60 7.17 0.26 -1.29
CA ILE A 60 7.26 -0.20 -2.68
C ILE A 60 5.89 -0.06 -3.34
N SER A 61 5.76 0.89 -4.27
CA SER A 61 4.53 1.08 -5.04
C SER A 61 4.54 0.20 -6.29
N VAL A 62 3.52 -0.63 -6.43
CA VAL A 62 3.26 -1.42 -7.63
C VAL A 62 2.07 -0.82 -8.35
N THR A 63 2.23 -0.53 -9.64
CA THR A 63 1.16 -0.01 -10.51
C THR A 63 1.06 -0.86 -11.76
N GLU A 64 -0.09 -0.81 -12.42
CA GLU A 64 -0.29 -1.49 -13.69
C GLU A 64 0.53 -0.83 -14.80
N PHE A 65 1.12 -1.66 -15.66
CA PHE A 65 1.69 -1.21 -16.91
C PHE A 65 0.57 -1.13 -17.96
N THR A 66 0.43 0.03 -18.60
CA THR A 66 -0.51 0.20 -19.71
C THR A 66 0.27 0.40 -20.99
N TYR A 67 0.09 -0.52 -21.96
CA TYR A 67 0.60 -0.35 -23.32
C TYR A 67 0.01 0.92 -23.96
N SER A 68 0.79 1.59 -24.82
CA SER A 68 0.27 2.69 -25.63
C SER A 68 -0.87 2.21 -26.54
N ASP A 69 -1.72 3.13 -26.96
CA ASP A 69 -2.87 2.80 -27.80
C ASP A 69 -2.46 2.17 -29.15
N ASP A 70 -1.29 2.55 -29.68
CA ASP A 70 -0.75 1.96 -30.91
C ASP A 70 -0.34 0.50 -30.73
N VAL A 71 0.27 0.16 -29.59
CA VAL A 71 0.62 -1.23 -29.27
C VAL A 71 -0.63 -2.07 -29.02
N LYS A 72 -1.66 -1.50 -28.37
CA LYS A 72 -2.96 -2.19 -28.22
C LYS A 72 -3.64 -2.44 -29.56
N LYS A 73 -3.51 -1.53 -30.52
CA LYS A 73 -4.06 -1.68 -31.87
C LYS A 73 -3.34 -2.77 -32.68
N SER A 74 -2.02 -2.89 -32.55
CA SER A 74 -1.25 -3.91 -33.29
C SER A 74 -1.40 -5.33 -32.74
N MET A 75 -1.95 -5.49 -31.53
CA MET A 75 -2.26 -6.80 -30.92
C MET A 75 -3.64 -7.36 -31.29
N LYS A 76 -4.49 -6.58 -31.96
CA LYS A 76 -5.79 -7.02 -32.48
C LYS A 76 -5.66 -7.51 -33.92
#